data_AF-A0A2A5HGF7-F1
#
_entry.id   AF-A0A2A5HGF7-F1
#
_cell.length_a   1.000
_cell.length_b   1.000
_cell.length_c   1.000
_cell.angle_alpha   90.00
_cell.angle_beta   90.00
_cell.angle_gamma   90.00
#
_symmetry.space_group_name_H-M   'P 1'
#
loop_
_entity.id
_entity.type
_entity.pdbx_description
1 polymer ?
#
loop_
_entity_poly.entity_id
_entity_poly.type
_entity_poly.pdbx_seq_one_letter_code
_entity_poly.pdbx_strand_id
1 'polypeptide(L)'
;MHNKIQKLKKTGLSACVAMILGTSLPSWAVQVDMQVTNEWNEGFQVDVTILNDESAAISGWELGFASPIQIAQIWNANIEPSTGEQHLFSALGWNANIAPGQQVSFGFVASGGTSSDLPTGYTFNGVAGGPPGSTPVPTATPAPTPTATPAPTATPAPTATPAPTATPAPTTTPAPTPTATPAPTATPTPVPTATPTPSGGDFAANCTPGGTGDWLRTAGNLLVDRNCRPVWLTGANWFGFNATERVFHGLWSVNLDSTMQAIADRGINFLRVPISTELLHEWSTGQAAGVAINDYANPELAGLTSLEIFDQLLVVSESLGVKVMLDVHSAKADNTGHIAPLWYDDTFTEAMFYDTWEWVATRYKDNDTLIAYDIENEPHGNQSSALRAKWDNSLDSDNFKYACEEASNRILNINPDVLVMCEGVEIFPTDGITWSSTDEDDYHATWWGANLRGVTDYPIDLGANQDQLVYSPHEYGPLVHLQPWFQSAFTAESLYQDVWQPNWFFIQEQNIAPLFIGEWGGFMDGGINEQWMAYFRDFLGEHFVHHTFWVINPNSGDTGGLLSHDWVTWDEDKYGTMLEPVLWQDASGKYIGLDHDIPLGGVGSTTGITVDAYYSSGGSAPAGPTSTTVSN
;
A
#
# COMPACT_ATOMS: atom_id res chain seq x y z
N MET A 1 -52.01 49.77 1.90
CA MET A 1 -52.79 48.62 1.39
C MET A 1 -51.91 47.38 1.60
N HIS A 2 -51.96 46.81 2.80
CA HIS A 2 -52.70 45.59 3.15
C HIS A 2 -52.17 44.28 2.51
N ASN A 3 -51.59 43.47 3.41
CA ASN A 3 -51.50 41.99 3.48
C ASN A 3 -50.60 41.22 2.51
N LYS A 4 -49.62 40.39 2.94
CA LYS A 4 -49.60 39.17 3.80
C LYS A 4 -50.10 37.88 3.09
N ILE A 5 -49.25 36.83 3.19
CA ILE A 5 -49.54 35.38 3.40
C ILE A 5 -49.47 34.39 2.21
N GLN A 6 -48.46 33.51 2.32
CA GLN A 6 -48.40 32.03 2.24
C GLN A 6 -49.21 31.16 1.24
N LYS A 7 -48.51 30.08 0.84
CA LYS A 7 -48.89 28.63 0.83
C LYS A 7 -49.44 27.98 -0.47
N LEU A 8 -48.60 27.09 -0.99
CA LEU A 8 -48.80 25.64 -1.27
C LEU A 8 -49.78 25.14 -2.34
N LYS A 9 -49.20 24.27 -3.19
CA LYS A 9 -49.65 22.95 -3.72
C LYS A 9 -50.55 22.85 -4.97
N LYS A 10 -50.00 22.05 -5.92
CA LYS A 10 -50.63 21.04 -6.81
C LYS A 10 -51.58 21.60 -7.89
N THR A 11 -51.58 21.19 -9.16
CA THR A 11 -51.38 19.88 -9.81
C THR A 11 -51.43 20.14 -11.33
N GLY A 12 -50.77 19.35 -12.18
CA GLY A 12 -50.95 19.50 -13.63
C GLY A 12 -50.06 18.61 -14.49
N LEU A 13 -50.24 17.30 -14.34
CA LEU A 13 -49.76 16.26 -15.25
C LEU A 13 -50.25 16.56 -16.68
N SER A 14 -49.34 16.66 -17.66
CA SER A 14 -49.70 16.63 -19.09
C SER A 14 -49.00 15.45 -19.73
N ALA A 15 -49.79 14.42 -20.01
CA ALA A 15 -49.41 13.21 -20.72
C ALA A 15 -49.09 13.53 -22.18
N CYS A 16 -47.94 13.07 -22.67
CA CYS A 16 -47.72 12.78 -24.08
C CYS A 16 -47.75 11.26 -24.24
N VAL A 17 -48.86 10.77 -24.79
CA VAL A 17 -48.97 9.40 -25.32
C VAL A 17 -48.11 9.33 -26.57
N ALA A 18 -46.97 8.63 -26.51
CA ALA A 18 -46.22 8.21 -27.68
C ALA A 18 -46.60 6.76 -28.01
N MET A 19 -46.92 6.55 -29.29
CA MET A 19 -47.34 5.29 -29.88
C MET A 19 -46.31 4.19 -29.64
N ILE A 20 -46.80 3.04 -29.18
CA ILE A 20 -46.06 1.78 -29.08
C ILE A 20 -45.72 1.32 -30.51
N LEU A 21 -44.45 1.45 -30.88
CA LEU A 21 -43.79 0.59 -31.86
C LEU A 21 -42.93 -0.37 -31.04
N GLY A 22 -43.29 -1.65 -31.07
CA GLY A 22 -42.66 -2.71 -30.29
C GLY A 22 -41.17 -2.85 -30.62
N THR A 23 -40.34 -2.28 -29.76
CA THR A 23 -38.99 -2.72 -29.52
C THR A 23 -38.91 -2.95 -28.01
N SER A 24 -38.57 -4.16 -27.59
CA SER A 24 -38.27 -4.43 -26.18
C SER A 24 -37.13 -3.50 -25.77
N LEU A 25 -37.31 -2.72 -24.70
CA LEU A 25 -36.17 -2.10 -24.03
C LEU A 25 -35.16 -3.23 -23.73
N PRO A 26 -33.85 -3.02 -23.94
CA PRO A 26 -32.87 -4.03 -23.54
C PRO A 26 -33.09 -4.32 -22.04
N SER A 27 -33.39 -5.57 -21.71
CA SER A 27 -33.40 -6.01 -20.32
C SER A 27 -31.98 -6.41 -19.99
N TRP A 28 -31.29 -5.60 -19.17
CA TRP A 28 -30.02 -6.05 -18.62
C TRP A 28 -30.29 -7.17 -17.63
N ALA A 29 -29.63 -8.30 -17.81
CA ALA A 29 -29.65 -9.38 -16.84
C ALA A 29 -28.40 -9.20 -15.98
N VAL A 30 -28.59 -8.48 -14.87
CA VAL A 30 -27.54 -8.19 -13.88
C VAL A 30 -28.07 -8.51 -12.51
N GLN A 31 -27.19 -9.02 -11.64
CA GLN A 31 -27.53 -9.20 -10.24
C GLN A 31 -26.82 -8.12 -9.44
N VAL A 32 -27.62 -7.37 -8.68
CA VAL A 32 -27.12 -6.36 -7.75
C VAL A 32 -27.39 -6.85 -6.34
N ASP A 33 -26.32 -6.95 -5.56
CA ASP A 33 -26.36 -7.32 -4.16
C ASP A 33 -25.96 -6.10 -3.32
N MET A 34 -26.65 -5.88 -2.21
CA MET A 34 -26.34 -4.80 -1.26
C MET A 34 -26.25 -5.41 0.13
N GLN A 35 -25.03 -5.58 0.62
CA GLN A 35 -24.76 -6.19 1.91
C GLN A 35 -24.40 -5.11 2.92
N VAL A 36 -25.16 -5.03 4.00
CA VAL A 36 -24.80 -4.19 5.15
C VAL A 36 -23.65 -4.88 5.88
N THR A 37 -22.48 -4.24 5.89
CA THR A 37 -21.27 -4.79 6.51
C THR A 37 -21.06 -4.28 7.94
N ASN A 38 -21.60 -3.10 8.24
CA ASN A 38 -21.58 -2.51 9.58
C ASN A 38 -22.81 -1.60 9.79
N GLU A 39 -23.33 -1.49 11.01
CA GLU A 39 -24.45 -0.59 11.34
C GLU A 39 -24.31 -0.01 12.75
N TRP A 40 -24.52 1.29 12.88
CA TRP A 40 -24.50 2.04 14.15
C TRP A 40 -25.69 3.02 14.22
N ASN A 41 -25.83 3.75 15.32
CA ASN A 41 -27.07 4.48 15.66
C ASN A 41 -27.63 5.41 14.57
N GLU A 42 -26.78 6.09 13.79
CA GLU A 42 -27.22 7.08 12.77
C GLU A 42 -26.58 6.84 11.39
N GLY A 43 -25.96 5.67 11.18
CA GLY A 43 -25.33 5.33 9.92
C GLY A 43 -25.01 3.85 9.77
N PHE A 44 -24.70 3.44 8.56
CA PHE A 44 -24.38 2.06 8.23
C PHE A 44 -23.51 2.00 6.97
N GLN A 45 -22.73 0.92 6.85
CA GLN A 45 -21.85 0.65 5.73
C GLN A 45 -22.45 -0.43 4.83
N VAL A 46 -22.36 -0.23 3.52
CA VAL A 46 -22.88 -1.15 2.51
C VAL A 46 -21.83 -1.46 1.47
N ASP A 47 -21.63 -2.75 1.21
CA ASP A 47 -20.95 -3.24 0.02
C ASP A 47 -21.97 -3.60 -1.06
N VAL A 48 -21.75 -3.08 -2.26
CA VAL A 48 -22.59 -3.30 -3.43
C VAL A 48 -21.82 -4.13 -4.44
N THR A 49 -22.39 -5.25 -4.88
CA THR A 49 -21.80 -6.11 -5.93
C THR A 49 -22.69 -6.13 -7.15
N ILE A 50 -22.08 -5.97 -8.33
CA ILE A 50 -22.74 -6.01 -9.64
C ILE A 50 -22.15 -7.19 -10.41
N LEU A 51 -22.93 -8.26 -10.57
CA LEU A 51 -22.58 -9.42 -11.38
C LEU A 51 -23.19 -9.28 -12.77
N ASN A 52 -22.34 -9.39 -13.80
CA ASN A 52 -22.79 -9.51 -15.18
C ASN A 52 -23.22 -10.97 -15.45
N ASP A 53 -24.53 -11.23 -15.44
CA ASP A 53 -25.07 -12.56 -15.76
C ASP A 53 -25.39 -12.73 -17.26
N GLU A 54 -25.04 -11.73 -18.08
CA GLU A 54 -25.20 -11.78 -19.53
C GLU A 54 -24.10 -12.58 -20.23
N SER A 55 -24.35 -12.86 -21.50
CA SER A 55 -23.37 -13.47 -22.42
C SER A 55 -22.45 -12.44 -23.10
N ALA A 56 -22.66 -11.15 -22.88
CA ALA A 56 -21.86 -10.05 -23.44
C ALA A 56 -21.25 -9.22 -22.32
N ALA A 57 -20.10 -8.59 -22.59
CA ALA A 57 -19.48 -7.67 -21.63
C ALA A 57 -20.31 -6.39 -21.49
N ILE A 58 -20.42 -5.89 -20.26
CA ILE A 58 -20.98 -4.57 -19.96
C ILE A 58 -19.84 -3.57 -20.07
N SER A 59 -20.04 -2.49 -20.83
CA SER A 59 -19.08 -1.39 -20.97
C SER A 59 -19.73 -0.10 -20.47
N GLY A 60 -19.27 0.37 -19.31
CA GLY A 60 -19.91 1.40 -18.51
C GLY A 60 -21.08 0.83 -17.71
N TRP A 61 -21.15 1.18 -16.43
CA TRP A 61 -22.29 0.87 -15.58
C TRP A 61 -22.72 2.10 -14.80
N GLU A 62 -24.03 2.24 -14.64
CA GLU A 62 -24.72 3.19 -13.78
C GLU A 62 -25.72 2.42 -12.95
N LEU A 63 -25.65 2.57 -11.62
CA LEU A 63 -26.60 2.00 -10.68
C LEU A 63 -27.35 3.13 -9.97
N GLY A 64 -28.67 3.15 -10.06
CA GLY A 64 -29.50 4.15 -9.40
C GLY A 64 -30.49 3.51 -8.43
N PHE A 65 -30.80 4.16 -7.31
CA PHE A 65 -31.87 3.74 -6.43
C PHE A 65 -32.50 4.89 -5.64
N ALA A 66 -33.70 4.65 -5.12
CA ALA A 66 -34.45 5.59 -4.30
C ALA A 66 -34.38 5.21 -2.81
N SER A 67 -33.86 6.09 -1.95
CA SER A 67 -33.78 5.90 -0.50
C SER A 67 -33.66 7.23 0.26
N PRO A 68 -34.23 7.36 1.47
CA PRO A 68 -34.11 8.59 2.28
C PRO A 68 -32.71 8.80 2.87
N ILE A 69 -31.82 7.81 2.79
CA ILE A 69 -30.45 7.88 3.32
C ILE A 69 -29.61 8.94 2.61
N GLN A 70 -28.57 9.43 3.27
CA GLN A 70 -27.54 10.30 2.70
C GLN A 70 -26.24 9.52 2.56
N ILE A 71 -25.58 9.64 1.40
CA ILE A 71 -24.26 9.02 1.19
C ILE A 71 -23.18 9.96 1.74
N ALA A 72 -22.53 9.54 2.83
CA ALA A 72 -21.52 10.32 3.53
C ALA A 72 -20.11 10.07 2.95
N GLN A 73 -19.83 8.83 2.55
CA GLN A 73 -18.59 8.42 1.90
C GLN A 73 -18.89 7.35 0.85
N ILE A 74 -18.05 7.26 -0.18
CA ILE A 74 -18.13 6.27 -1.25
C ILE A 74 -16.73 5.91 -1.72
N TRP A 75 -16.52 4.65 -2.09
CA TRP A 75 -15.31 4.17 -2.75
C TRP A 75 -15.68 3.29 -3.94
N ASN A 76 -14.75 3.15 -4.89
CA ASN A 76 -14.88 2.33 -6.10
C ASN A 76 -16.06 2.68 -7.02
N ALA A 77 -16.65 3.86 -6.87
CA ALA A 77 -17.70 4.39 -7.75
C ALA A 77 -17.73 5.92 -7.69
N ASN A 78 -18.19 6.55 -8.76
CA ASN A 78 -18.61 7.95 -8.73
C ASN A 78 -20.05 8.03 -8.20
N ILE A 79 -20.41 9.14 -7.56
CA ILE A 79 -21.79 9.47 -7.18
C ILE A 79 -22.17 10.83 -7.75
N GLU A 80 -23.31 10.88 -8.45
CA GLU A 80 -23.89 12.16 -8.87
C GLU A 80 -24.51 12.87 -7.65
N PRO A 81 -24.42 14.21 -7.55
CA PRO A 81 -25.02 14.95 -6.44
C PRO A 81 -26.48 14.57 -6.24
N SER A 82 -26.81 14.03 -5.06
CA SER A 82 -28.13 13.48 -4.78
C SER A 82 -29.21 14.56 -4.90
N THR A 83 -30.25 14.29 -5.68
CA THR A 83 -31.42 15.17 -5.80
C THR A 83 -32.55 14.64 -4.94
N GLY A 84 -32.46 14.90 -3.63
CA GLY A 84 -33.41 14.36 -2.65
C GLY A 84 -33.13 12.89 -2.36
N GLU A 85 -34.12 12.01 -2.53
CA GLU A 85 -34.02 10.58 -2.20
C GLU A 85 -33.46 9.72 -3.36
N GLN A 86 -32.90 10.33 -4.41
CA GLN A 86 -32.36 9.60 -5.56
C GLN A 86 -30.83 9.58 -5.52
N HIS A 87 -30.27 8.37 -5.55
CA HIS A 87 -28.83 8.10 -5.59
C HIS A 87 -28.48 7.49 -6.94
N LEU A 88 -27.45 7.99 -7.59
CA LEU A 88 -26.96 7.50 -8.88
C LEU A 88 -25.45 7.33 -8.81
N PHE A 89 -25.00 6.09 -8.96
CA PHE A 89 -23.63 5.65 -8.94
C PHE A 89 -23.17 5.32 -10.35
N SER A 90 -21.92 5.60 -10.69
CA SER A 90 -21.36 5.22 -11.98
C SER A 90 -19.93 4.70 -11.86
N ALA A 91 -19.52 3.95 -12.87
CA ALA A 91 -18.20 3.35 -12.92
C ALA A 91 -17.07 4.38 -12.82
N LEU A 92 -15.97 3.96 -12.18
CA LEU A 92 -14.65 4.53 -12.38
C LEU A 92 -14.03 3.93 -13.65
N GLY A 93 -13.02 4.60 -14.20
CA GLY A 93 -12.40 4.16 -15.46
C GLY A 93 -11.92 2.69 -15.45
N TRP A 94 -11.39 2.23 -14.32
CA TRP A 94 -10.83 0.89 -14.16
C TRP A 94 -11.89 -0.22 -13.98
N ASN A 95 -13.08 0.09 -13.46
CA ASN A 95 -14.16 -0.90 -13.27
C ASN A 95 -15.35 -0.73 -14.23
N ALA A 96 -15.20 0.10 -15.27
CA ALA A 96 -16.26 0.33 -16.25
C ALA A 96 -16.62 -0.92 -17.05
N ASN A 97 -15.70 -1.88 -17.22
CA ASN A 97 -15.93 -3.09 -18.00
C ASN A 97 -16.17 -4.31 -17.12
N ILE A 98 -17.31 -4.98 -17.29
CA ILE A 98 -17.65 -6.23 -16.58
C ILE A 98 -17.84 -7.33 -17.62
N ALA A 99 -16.90 -8.28 -17.72
CA ALA A 99 -17.02 -9.40 -18.66
C ALA A 99 -18.14 -10.38 -18.24
N PRO A 100 -18.65 -11.24 -19.15
CA PRO A 100 -19.64 -12.27 -18.82
C PRO A 100 -19.22 -13.12 -17.62
N GLY A 101 -20.08 -13.20 -16.60
CA GLY A 101 -19.83 -13.95 -15.36
C GLY A 101 -18.83 -13.30 -14.39
N GLN A 102 -18.32 -12.10 -14.69
CA GLN A 102 -17.50 -11.32 -13.76
C GLN A 102 -18.36 -10.35 -12.96
N GLN A 103 -17.80 -9.88 -11.86
CA GLN A 103 -18.44 -8.90 -10.99
C GLN A 103 -17.51 -7.73 -10.70
N VAL A 104 -18.11 -6.60 -10.37
CA VAL A 104 -17.43 -5.44 -9.76
C VAL A 104 -18.13 -5.11 -8.46
N SER A 105 -17.39 -4.52 -7.53
CA SER A 105 -17.94 -4.10 -6.25
C SER A 105 -17.53 -2.67 -5.93
N PHE A 106 -18.43 -1.96 -5.27
CA PHE A 106 -18.20 -0.65 -4.68
C PHE A 106 -18.88 -0.57 -3.33
N GLY A 107 -18.54 0.41 -2.50
CA GLY A 107 -19.18 0.54 -1.20
C GLY A 107 -19.41 1.98 -0.80
N PHE A 108 -20.27 2.16 0.19
CA PHE A 108 -20.60 3.47 0.72
C PHE A 108 -20.95 3.43 2.21
N VAL A 109 -20.72 4.57 2.88
CA VAL A 109 -21.27 4.84 4.21
C VAL A 109 -22.51 5.71 4.06
N ALA A 110 -23.63 5.24 4.61
CA ALA A 110 -24.89 5.94 4.66
C ALA A 110 -25.12 6.57 6.04
N SER A 111 -25.82 7.71 6.06
CA SER A 111 -26.26 8.42 7.26
C SER A 111 -27.71 8.92 7.12
N GLY A 112 -28.30 9.38 8.23
CA GLY A 112 -29.65 9.96 8.22
C GLY A 112 -30.78 8.93 8.08
N GLY A 113 -30.49 7.65 8.30
CA GLY A 113 -31.41 6.51 8.25
C GLY A 113 -30.75 5.24 8.82
N THR A 114 -31.40 4.10 8.66
CA THR A 114 -30.94 2.76 9.10
C THR A 114 -30.81 1.82 7.91
N SER A 115 -30.23 0.63 8.11
CA SER A 115 -30.17 -0.40 7.07
C SER A 115 -31.55 -0.77 6.50
N SER A 116 -32.61 -0.60 7.29
CA SER A 116 -34.00 -0.82 6.85
C SER A 116 -34.51 0.17 5.81
N ASP A 117 -33.78 1.27 5.58
CA ASP A 117 -34.08 2.29 4.58
C ASP A 117 -33.39 2.02 3.22
N LEU A 118 -32.65 0.92 3.08
CA LEU A 118 -32.11 0.49 1.78
C LEU A 118 -33.23 0.20 0.76
N PRO A 119 -32.96 0.43 -0.54
CA PRO A 119 -33.98 0.38 -1.56
C PRO A 119 -34.51 -1.04 -1.79
N THR A 120 -35.81 -1.18 -2.04
CA THR A 120 -36.41 -2.44 -2.48
C THR A 120 -36.31 -2.68 -3.99
N GLY A 121 -35.57 -1.83 -4.72
CA GLY A 121 -35.37 -1.92 -6.16
C GLY A 121 -34.38 -0.87 -6.66
N TYR A 122 -33.73 -1.16 -7.79
CA TYR A 122 -32.71 -0.32 -8.39
C TYR A 122 -32.99 -0.12 -9.89
N THR A 123 -32.24 0.79 -10.51
CA THR A 123 -32.11 0.92 -11.96
C THR A 123 -30.67 0.68 -12.36
N PHE A 124 -30.43 -0.16 -13.37
CA PHE A 124 -29.10 -0.37 -13.93
C PHE A 124 -29.08 0.09 -15.39
N ASN A 125 -28.18 1.02 -15.73
CA ASN A 125 -28.09 1.65 -17.06
C ASN A 125 -29.47 2.12 -17.59
N GLY A 126 -30.28 2.71 -16.70
CA GLY A 126 -31.62 3.23 -17.01
C GLY A 126 -32.74 2.17 -17.07
N VAL A 127 -32.47 0.91 -16.76
CA VAL A 127 -33.44 -0.20 -16.78
C VAL A 127 -33.76 -0.65 -15.36
N ALA A 128 -35.04 -0.79 -15.02
CA ALA A 128 -35.47 -1.22 -13.69
C ALA A 128 -35.05 -2.68 -13.40
N GLY A 129 -34.35 -2.88 -12.29
CA GLY A 129 -33.99 -4.19 -11.73
C GLY A 129 -34.95 -4.68 -10.64
N GLY A 130 -34.79 -5.94 -10.23
CA GLY A 130 -35.50 -6.52 -9.09
C GLY A 130 -35.03 -5.96 -7.73
N PRO A 131 -35.57 -6.44 -6.60
CA PRO A 131 -35.00 -6.11 -5.29
C PRO A 131 -33.54 -6.60 -5.20
N PRO A 132 -32.64 -5.85 -4.56
CA PRO A 132 -31.29 -6.32 -4.28
C PRO A 132 -31.34 -7.68 -3.54
N GLY A 133 -30.45 -8.59 -3.93
CA GLY A 133 -30.34 -9.91 -3.31
C GLY A 133 -29.74 -9.86 -1.90
N SER A 134 -29.59 -11.04 -1.30
CA SER A 134 -28.64 -11.27 -0.22
C SER A 134 -27.75 -12.43 -0.65
N THR A 135 -26.56 -12.12 -1.17
CA THR A 135 -25.55 -13.03 -1.74
C THR A 135 -25.90 -13.63 -3.11
N PRO A 136 -25.20 -13.26 -4.20
CA PRO A 136 -25.32 -13.94 -5.48
C PRO A 136 -24.57 -15.27 -5.46
N VAL A 137 -25.27 -16.35 -5.83
CA VAL A 137 -24.63 -17.64 -6.15
C VAL A 137 -24.49 -17.69 -7.68
N PRO A 138 -23.29 -17.91 -8.26
CA PRO A 138 -23.17 -18.09 -9.69
C PRO A 138 -24.07 -19.28 -10.09
N THR A 139 -25.04 -19.03 -10.98
CA THR A 139 -25.84 -20.11 -11.54
C THR A 139 -24.91 -20.93 -12.42
N ALA A 140 -24.66 -22.19 -12.03
CA ALA A 140 -23.77 -23.08 -12.76
C ALA A 140 -24.10 -23.07 -14.25
N THR A 141 -23.13 -22.65 -15.07
CA THR A 141 -23.21 -22.80 -16.53
C THR A 141 -23.42 -24.29 -16.84
N PRO A 142 -24.45 -24.67 -17.61
CA PRO A 142 -24.65 -26.07 -17.95
C PRO A 142 -23.39 -26.61 -18.65
N ALA A 143 -22.83 -27.69 -18.10
CA ALA A 143 -21.67 -28.35 -18.67
C ALA A 143 -21.94 -28.68 -20.16
N PRO A 144 -21.00 -28.43 -21.08
CA PRO A 144 -21.18 -28.78 -22.47
C PRO A 144 -21.39 -30.29 -22.59
N THR A 145 -22.52 -30.69 -23.18
CA THR A 145 -22.80 -32.08 -23.54
C THR A 145 -21.63 -32.62 -24.39
N PRO A 146 -21.01 -33.76 -24.05
CA PRO A 146 -19.93 -34.32 -24.85
C PRO A 146 -20.45 -34.61 -26.25
N THR A 147 -19.95 -33.85 -27.23
CA THR A 147 -20.26 -34.07 -28.63
C THR A 147 -19.45 -35.28 -29.09
N ALA A 148 -20.12 -36.27 -29.69
CA ALA A 148 -19.51 -37.49 -30.17
C ALA A 148 -18.32 -37.20 -31.09
N THR A 149 -17.18 -37.85 -30.82
CA THR A 149 -15.97 -37.82 -31.64
C THR A 149 -16.31 -38.13 -33.10
N PRO A 150 -16.13 -37.20 -34.05
CA PRO A 150 -16.32 -37.50 -35.47
C PRO A 150 -15.23 -38.45 -35.96
N ALA A 151 -15.63 -39.44 -36.75
CA ALA A 151 -14.73 -40.39 -37.39
C ALA A 151 -13.72 -39.67 -38.31
N PRO A 152 -12.48 -40.17 -38.46
CA PRO A 152 -11.45 -39.52 -39.26
C PRO A 152 -11.91 -39.38 -40.72
N THR A 153 -11.96 -38.14 -41.20
CA THR A 153 -12.29 -37.81 -42.58
C THR A 153 -11.00 -37.79 -43.41
N ALA A 154 -11.03 -38.41 -44.59
CA ALA A 154 -9.87 -38.59 -45.46
C ALA A 154 -9.23 -37.25 -45.91
N THR A 155 -7.90 -37.23 -45.94
CA THR A 155 -7.05 -36.11 -46.36
C THR A 155 -7.37 -35.63 -47.79
N PRO A 156 -7.73 -34.36 -48.01
CA PRO A 156 -7.84 -33.80 -49.36
C PRO A 156 -6.46 -33.54 -50.00
N ALA A 157 -6.39 -33.75 -51.32
CA ALA A 157 -5.22 -33.48 -52.15
C ALA A 157 -4.90 -31.97 -52.26
N PRO A 158 -3.63 -31.58 -52.49
CA PRO A 158 -3.23 -30.17 -52.48
C PRO A 158 -3.77 -29.39 -53.69
N THR A 159 -4.36 -28.23 -53.42
CA THR A 159 -4.87 -27.29 -54.44
C THR A 159 -3.81 -26.23 -54.78
N ALA A 160 -3.73 -25.86 -56.06
CA ALA A 160 -2.70 -25.01 -56.65
C ALA A 160 -2.69 -23.54 -56.18
N THR A 161 -1.48 -22.98 -56.12
CA THR A 161 -1.14 -21.59 -55.75
C THR A 161 -1.70 -20.55 -56.74
N PRO A 162 -2.43 -19.50 -56.31
CA PRO A 162 -2.80 -18.38 -57.17
C PRO A 162 -1.64 -17.39 -57.42
N ALA A 163 -1.63 -16.80 -58.61
CA ALA A 163 -0.65 -15.83 -59.11
C ALA A 163 -0.81 -14.41 -58.48
N PRO A 164 0.26 -13.59 -58.44
CA PRO A 164 0.25 -12.29 -57.76
C PRO A 164 -0.53 -11.20 -58.52
N THR A 165 -1.29 -10.40 -57.77
CA THR A 165 -2.10 -9.26 -58.25
C THR A 165 -1.29 -7.94 -58.21
N ALA A 166 -1.56 -7.06 -59.19
CA ALA A 166 -0.77 -5.87 -59.51
C ALA A 166 -0.84 -4.69 -58.50
N THR A 167 0.25 -3.92 -58.47
CA THR A 167 0.53 -2.71 -57.67
C THR A 167 -0.39 -1.52 -58.03
N PRO A 168 -0.96 -0.80 -57.05
CA PRO A 168 -1.68 0.47 -57.29
C PRO A 168 -0.73 1.67 -57.50
N ALA A 169 -1.17 2.60 -58.36
CA ALA A 169 -0.51 3.85 -58.75
C ALA A 169 -0.67 4.98 -57.69
N PRO A 170 0.19 6.02 -57.69
CA PRO A 170 0.22 7.03 -56.63
C PRO A 170 -0.85 8.12 -56.82
N THR A 171 -1.49 8.52 -55.72
CA THR A 171 -2.43 9.65 -55.67
C THR A 171 -1.92 10.79 -54.78
N THR A 172 -2.33 11.99 -55.16
CA THR A 172 -1.74 13.31 -54.91
C THR A 172 -1.98 13.93 -53.53
N THR A 173 -0.98 14.70 -53.10
CA THR A 173 -0.90 15.60 -51.93
C THR A 173 -1.96 16.71 -51.87
N PRO A 174 -2.54 16.98 -50.69
CA PRO A 174 -3.06 18.29 -50.31
C PRO A 174 -2.17 19.06 -49.31
N ALA A 175 -2.40 20.37 -49.32
CA ALA A 175 -1.69 21.55 -48.80
C ALA A 175 -1.42 21.63 -47.26
N PRO A 176 -0.51 22.54 -46.82
CA PRO A 176 0.10 22.54 -45.48
C PRO A 176 -0.80 22.97 -44.31
N THR A 177 -0.54 22.34 -43.18
CA THR A 177 -1.03 22.60 -41.81
C THR A 177 -0.59 23.99 -41.30
N PRO A 178 -1.43 24.71 -40.52
CA PRO A 178 -1.03 25.97 -39.90
C PRO A 178 0.11 25.79 -38.89
N THR A 179 1.10 26.70 -38.99
CA THR A 179 2.32 26.78 -38.17
C THR A 179 1.98 27.03 -36.69
N ALA A 180 2.38 26.11 -35.81
CA ALA A 180 2.47 26.38 -34.38
C ALA A 180 3.65 27.32 -34.10
N THR A 181 3.41 28.34 -33.28
CA THR A 181 4.41 29.25 -32.71
C THR A 181 5.48 28.45 -31.97
N PRO A 182 6.80 28.71 -32.17
CA PRO A 182 7.83 28.03 -31.41
C PRO A 182 7.75 28.41 -29.93
N ALA A 183 7.61 27.42 -29.06
CA ALA A 183 7.93 27.53 -27.64
C ALA A 183 9.43 27.84 -27.48
N PRO A 184 9.83 28.62 -26.46
CA PRO A 184 11.23 28.99 -26.25
C PRO A 184 12.10 27.73 -26.13
N THR A 185 13.19 27.70 -26.90
CA THR A 185 14.22 26.68 -26.82
C THR A 185 14.83 26.71 -25.42
N ALA A 186 14.53 25.71 -24.60
CA ALA A 186 15.29 25.47 -23.38
C ALA A 186 16.75 25.24 -23.78
N THR A 187 17.64 26.00 -23.16
CA THR A 187 19.09 25.76 -23.28
C THR A 187 19.35 24.37 -22.72
N PRO A 188 20.13 23.49 -23.38
CA PRO A 188 20.50 22.21 -22.76
C PRO A 188 21.30 22.50 -21.50
N THR A 189 20.68 22.30 -20.34
CA THR A 189 21.37 22.18 -19.07
C THR A 189 22.27 20.94 -19.17
N PRO A 190 23.55 21.02 -18.79
CA PRO A 190 24.48 19.91 -18.94
C PRO A 190 23.94 18.66 -18.24
N VAL A 191 23.96 17.54 -18.96
CA VAL A 191 23.79 16.20 -18.39
C VAL A 191 24.80 16.07 -17.23
N PRO A 192 24.38 15.66 -16.01
CA PRO A 192 25.33 15.42 -14.93
C PRO A 192 26.37 14.41 -15.41
N THR A 193 27.62 14.82 -15.35
CA THR A 193 28.76 13.97 -15.68
C THR A 193 28.81 12.87 -14.63
N ALA A 194 28.96 11.61 -15.04
CA ALA A 194 29.15 10.49 -14.13
C ALA A 194 30.29 10.80 -13.15
N THR A 195 29.93 11.09 -11.90
CA THR A 195 30.86 11.31 -10.80
C THR A 195 31.40 9.95 -10.36
N PRO A 196 32.71 9.77 -10.17
CA PRO A 196 33.27 8.47 -9.82
C PRO A 196 32.76 8.00 -8.45
N THR A 197 32.18 6.81 -8.42
CA THR A 197 31.80 6.04 -7.23
C THR A 197 33.03 5.82 -6.33
N PRO A 198 32.98 6.15 -5.02
CA PRO A 198 33.94 5.61 -4.08
C PRO A 198 33.81 4.09 -4.08
N SER A 199 34.92 3.39 -4.31
CA SER A 199 35.04 1.98 -3.93
C SER A 199 34.65 1.88 -2.44
N GLY A 200 33.81 0.91 -2.07
CA GLY A 200 33.24 0.70 -0.73
C GLY A 200 34.23 0.45 0.42
N GLY A 201 35.40 1.08 0.40
CA GLY A 201 36.46 0.99 1.40
C GLY A 201 36.38 2.02 2.54
N ASP A 202 35.64 3.13 2.38
CA ASP A 202 35.59 4.19 3.41
C ASP A 202 34.49 3.98 4.47
N PHE A 203 33.43 3.20 4.18
CA PHE A 203 32.33 2.93 5.13
C PHE A 203 32.70 1.91 6.22
N ALA A 204 33.56 0.94 5.88
CA ALA A 204 34.05 -0.08 6.80
C ALA A 204 34.93 0.49 7.93
N ALA A 205 35.32 1.78 7.87
CA ALA A 205 36.17 2.39 8.89
C ALA A 205 35.45 2.64 10.24
N ASN A 206 34.11 2.69 10.25
CA ASN A 206 33.31 3.00 11.45
C ASN A 206 32.53 1.81 12.02
N CYS A 207 32.61 0.63 11.40
CA CYS A 207 32.02 -0.60 11.91
C CYS A 207 33.12 -1.60 12.25
N THR A 208 33.02 -2.27 13.40
CA THR A 208 33.94 -3.36 13.77
C THR A 208 33.26 -4.71 13.53
N PRO A 209 33.79 -5.56 12.63
CA PRO A 209 33.26 -6.90 12.41
C PRO A 209 33.22 -7.68 13.73
N GLY A 210 32.08 -8.32 14.00
CA GLY A 210 31.83 -9.03 15.25
C GLY A 210 30.35 -9.10 15.59
N GLY A 211 30.04 -9.96 16.55
CA GLY A 211 28.67 -10.35 16.89
C GLY A 211 28.34 -11.77 16.44
N THR A 212 27.17 -12.25 16.82
CA THR A 212 26.59 -13.53 16.37
C THR A 212 25.20 -13.27 15.80
N GLY A 213 24.72 -14.17 14.95
CA GLY A 213 23.40 -14.00 14.32
C GLY A 213 23.39 -12.99 13.18
N ASP A 214 22.20 -12.60 12.74
CA ASP A 214 21.96 -11.79 11.56
C ASP A 214 21.58 -10.32 11.87
N TRP A 215 21.92 -9.86 13.07
CA TRP A 215 21.73 -8.47 13.47
C TRP A 215 22.45 -7.50 12.54
N LEU A 216 21.80 -6.37 12.31
CA LEU A 216 22.29 -5.28 11.50
C LEU A 216 22.68 -4.10 12.38
N ARG A 217 23.43 -3.17 11.80
CA ARG A 217 23.71 -1.86 12.41
C ARG A 217 23.87 -0.80 11.33
N THR A 218 23.84 0.46 11.72
CA THR A 218 24.09 1.57 10.82
C THR A 218 25.58 1.90 10.75
N ALA A 219 26.02 2.36 9.59
CA ALA A 219 27.35 2.88 9.34
C ALA A 219 27.25 4.10 8.43
N GLY A 220 27.01 5.27 9.03
CA GLY A 220 26.60 6.46 8.29
C GLY A 220 25.20 6.27 7.73
N ASN A 221 25.02 6.45 6.42
CA ASN A 221 23.75 6.22 5.73
C ASN A 221 23.52 4.78 5.26
N LEU A 222 24.38 3.83 5.62
CA LEU A 222 24.25 2.43 5.22
C LEU A 222 23.77 1.56 6.36
N LEU A 223 22.98 0.52 6.05
CA LEU A 223 22.85 -0.66 6.90
C LEU A 223 23.93 -1.67 6.55
N VAL A 224 24.57 -2.24 7.58
CA VAL A 224 25.62 -3.25 7.44
C VAL A 224 25.37 -4.47 8.32
N ASP A 225 25.82 -5.63 7.84
CA ASP A 225 25.76 -6.88 8.59
C ASP A 225 26.85 -7.01 9.67
N ARG A 226 26.88 -8.14 10.39
CA ARG A 226 27.91 -8.47 11.40
C ARG A 226 29.35 -8.42 10.89
N ASN A 227 29.56 -8.50 9.58
CA ASN A 227 30.87 -8.42 8.93
C ASN A 227 31.15 -7.02 8.38
N CYS A 228 30.32 -6.03 8.71
CA CYS A 228 30.38 -4.66 8.24
C CYS A 228 30.24 -4.52 6.72
N ARG A 229 29.49 -5.43 6.10
CA ARG A 229 29.21 -5.38 4.66
C ARG A 229 27.83 -4.75 4.44
N PRO A 230 27.69 -3.80 3.51
CA PRO A 230 26.39 -3.18 3.25
C PRO A 230 25.32 -4.20 2.85
N VAL A 231 24.10 -3.99 3.32
CA VAL A 231 22.95 -4.84 2.97
C VAL A 231 21.85 -3.99 2.37
N TRP A 232 20.84 -4.62 1.76
CA TRP A 232 19.67 -3.92 1.25
C TRP A 232 18.39 -4.66 1.64
N LEU A 233 17.62 -4.06 2.55
CA LEU A 233 16.30 -4.52 2.95
C LEU A 233 15.31 -4.13 1.85
N THR A 234 14.80 -5.12 1.13
CA THR A 234 13.86 -4.95 0.02
C THR A 234 12.67 -5.88 0.25
N GLY A 235 11.58 -5.29 0.72
CA GLY A 235 10.52 -6.03 1.39
C GLY A 235 9.11 -5.73 0.90
N ALA A 236 8.13 -6.28 1.63
CA ALA A 236 6.72 -5.93 1.50
C ALA A 236 6.03 -5.95 2.87
N ASN A 237 4.87 -5.31 2.97
CA ASN A 237 4.04 -5.30 4.17
C ASN A 237 3.01 -6.45 4.07
N TRP A 238 2.68 -7.08 5.20
CA TRP A 238 1.50 -7.95 5.31
C TRP A 238 0.73 -7.53 6.56
N PHE A 239 -0.42 -6.88 6.42
CA PHE A 239 -1.18 -6.37 7.57
C PHE A 239 -2.21 -7.37 8.09
N GLY A 240 -2.66 -7.12 9.33
CA GLY A 240 -3.79 -7.81 9.96
C GLY A 240 -3.65 -7.99 11.47
N PHE A 241 -2.42 -8.05 12.00
CA PHE A 241 -2.23 -8.07 13.46
C PHE A 241 -2.62 -6.74 14.12
N ASN A 242 -2.58 -5.63 13.38
CA ASN A 242 -3.13 -4.34 13.78
C ASN A 242 -4.66 -4.22 13.63
N ALA A 243 -5.31 -5.16 12.95
CA ALA A 243 -6.73 -5.10 12.64
C ALA A 243 -7.57 -5.84 13.69
N THR A 244 -8.90 -5.79 13.58
CA THR A 244 -9.81 -6.45 14.53
C THR A 244 -9.62 -7.96 14.62
N GLU A 245 -9.11 -8.56 13.55
CA GLU A 245 -8.87 -9.98 13.36
C GLU A 245 -7.72 -10.53 14.22
N ARG A 246 -6.79 -9.65 14.65
CA ARG A 246 -5.62 -9.97 15.49
C ARG A 246 -4.65 -10.99 14.87
N VAL A 247 -4.69 -11.13 13.56
CA VAL A 247 -3.86 -12.04 12.77
C VAL A 247 -3.80 -11.53 11.34
N PHE A 248 -2.78 -11.92 10.58
CA PHE A 248 -2.71 -11.58 9.15
C PHE A 248 -4.04 -11.80 8.44
N HIS A 249 -4.46 -10.77 7.71
CA HIS A 249 -5.57 -10.94 6.80
C HIS A 249 -5.20 -11.97 5.73
N GLY A 250 -6.20 -12.71 5.29
CA GLY A 250 -6.05 -13.76 4.29
C GLY A 250 -5.90 -15.16 4.86
N LEU A 251 -5.56 -15.37 6.13
CA LEU A 251 -5.45 -16.74 6.71
C LEU A 251 -6.79 -17.49 6.80
N TRP A 252 -7.92 -16.83 6.49
CA TRP A 252 -9.20 -17.49 6.20
C TRP A 252 -9.24 -18.17 4.81
N SER A 253 -8.29 -17.86 3.93
CA SER A 253 -8.21 -18.33 2.54
C SER A 253 -6.90 -19.06 2.24
N VAL A 254 -5.76 -18.52 2.68
CA VAL A 254 -4.42 -19.02 2.36
C VAL A 254 -3.76 -19.73 3.52
N ASN A 255 -2.71 -20.50 3.20
CA ASN A 255 -1.81 -21.10 4.18
C ASN A 255 -0.64 -20.13 4.49
N LEU A 256 -0.23 -20.02 5.76
CA LEU A 256 0.89 -19.16 6.18
C LEU A 256 2.20 -19.58 5.52
N ASP A 257 2.60 -20.85 5.64
CA ASP A 257 3.88 -21.36 5.15
C ASP A 257 4.02 -21.20 3.64
N SER A 258 2.99 -21.54 2.87
CA SER A 258 3.04 -21.43 1.41
C SER A 258 3.01 -19.98 0.92
N THR A 259 2.32 -19.09 1.62
CA THR A 259 2.37 -17.64 1.35
C THR A 259 3.77 -17.09 1.62
N MET A 260 4.37 -17.43 2.76
CA MET A 260 5.74 -17.02 3.09
C MET A 260 6.79 -17.58 2.12
N GLN A 261 6.63 -18.83 1.67
CA GLN A 261 7.48 -19.40 0.60
C GLN A 261 7.33 -18.59 -0.69
N ALA A 262 6.10 -18.24 -1.08
CA ALA A 262 5.85 -17.46 -2.30
C ALA A 262 6.42 -16.03 -2.23
N ILE A 263 6.44 -15.44 -1.04
CA ILE A 263 7.11 -14.16 -0.73
C ILE A 263 8.63 -14.30 -0.92
N ALA A 264 9.24 -15.30 -0.29
CA ALA A 264 10.68 -15.52 -0.36
C ALA A 264 11.17 -15.89 -1.78
N ASP A 265 10.40 -16.71 -2.50
CA ASP A 265 10.71 -17.12 -3.88
C ASP A 265 10.67 -15.95 -4.87
N ARG A 266 9.93 -14.89 -4.52
CA ARG A 266 9.85 -13.61 -5.22
C ARG A 266 10.86 -12.58 -4.71
N GLY A 267 11.87 -13.00 -3.97
CA GLY A 267 13.00 -12.13 -3.60
C GLY A 267 12.73 -11.10 -2.52
N ILE A 268 11.55 -11.14 -1.90
CA ILE A 268 11.20 -10.28 -0.76
C ILE A 268 11.96 -10.83 0.45
N ASN A 269 13.01 -10.11 0.87
CA ASN A 269 13.91 -10.55 1.94
C ASN A 269 13.53 -10.02 3.33
N PHE A 270 12.54 -9.13 3.38
CA PHE A 270 12.11 -8.43 4.58
C PHE A 270 10.59 -8.26 4.63
N LEU A 271 9.96 -8.56 5.77
CA LEU A 271 8.52 -8.45 5.97
C LEU A 271 8.21 -7.43 7.08
N ARG A 272 7.48 -6.36 6.73
CA ARG A 272 6.89 -5.42 7.71
C ARG A 272 5.55 -5.93 8.19
N VAL A 273 5.41 -6.08 9.51
CA VAL A 273 4.21 -6.65 10.15
C VAL A 273 3.55 -5.59 11.04
N PRO A 274 2.52 -4.90 10.52
CA PRO A 274 1.63 -4.04 11.29
C PRO A 274 0.94 -4.78 12.44
N ILE A 275 1.12 -4.28 13.66
CA ILE A 275 0.52 -4.77 14.91
C ILE A 275 -0.03 -3.60 15.75
N SER A 276 -0.98 -3.82 16.65
CA SER A 276 -1.44 -2.76 17.56
C SER A 276 -0.86 -2.86 18.97
N THR A 277 -0.80 -1.72 19.67
CA THR A 277 -0.47 -1.69 21.11
C THR A 277 -1.43 -2.54 21.93
N GLU A 278 -2.73 -2.51 21.61
CA GLU A 278 -3.74 -3.35 22.24
C GLU A 278 -3.39 -4.84 22.15
N LEU A 279 -3.02 -5.33 20.96
CA LEU A 279 -2.68 -6.75 20.79
C LEU A 279 -1.39 -7.10 21.52
N LEU A 280 -0.37 -6.25 21.49
CA LEU A 280 0.84 -6.44 22.29
C LEU A 280 0.54 -6.44 23.80
N HIS A 281 -0.41 -5.63 24.25
CA HIS A 281 -0.85 -5.62 25.64
C HIS A 281 -1.56 -6.92 26.02
N GLU A 282 -2.45 -7.43 25.15
CA GLU A 282 -3.09 -8.73 25.33
C GLU A 282 -2.04 -9.85 25.41
N TRP A 283 -1.03 -9.84 24.54
CA TRP A 283 0.07 -10.80 24.56
C TRP A 283 0.87 -10.73 25.88
N SER A 284 1.28 -9.52 26.26
CA SER A 284 2.12 -9.31 27.45
C SER A 284 1.45 -9.67 28.77
N THR A 285 0.12 -9.59 28.82
CA THR A 285 -0.68 -9.91 30.01
C THR A 285 -1.25 -11.33 30.01
N GLY A 286 -0.89 -12.15 29.01
CA GLY A 286 -1.35 -13.54 28.90
C GLY A 286 -2.82 -13.67 28.50
N GLN A 287 -3.34 -12.67 27.79
CA GLN A 287 -4.73 -12.59 27.29
C GLN A 287 -4.84 -12.86 25.80
N ALA A 288 -3.75 -13.22 25.11
CA ALA A 288 -3.77 -13.61 23.70
C ALA A 288 -4.88 -14.65 23.43
N ALA A 289 -5.81 -14.30 22.55
CA ALA A 289 -6.96 -15.14 22.22
C ALA A 289 -6.70 -16.00 20.97
N GLY A 290 -7.51 -17.05 20.80
CA GLY A 290 -7.63 -17.74 19.52
C GLY A 290 -8.25 -16.82 18.47
N VAL A 291 -7.83 -16.98 17.22
CA VAL A 291 -8.23 -16.12 16.09
C VAL A 291 -9.00 -16.90 15.04
N ALA A 292 -9.77 -16.18 14.22
CA ALA A 292 -10.55 -16.77 13.14
C ALA A 292 -9.67 -16.99 11.90
N ILE A 293 -9.16 -18.22 11.75
CA ILE A 293 -8.44 -18.68 10.56
C ILE A 293 -9.17 -19.86 9.92
N ASN A 294 -8.71 -20.27 8.74
CA ASN A 294 -9.19 -21.50 8.11
C ASN A 294 -8.29 -22.68 8.49
N ASP A 295 -8.71 -23.46 9.48
CA ASP A 295 -7.99 -24.66 9.97
C ASP A 295 -7.78 -25.73 8.89
N TYR A 296 -8.58 -25.75 7.82
CA TYR A 296 -8.35 -26.69 6.71
C TYR A 296 -7.17 -26.24 5.84
N ALA A 297 -7.05 -24.93 5.62
CA ALA A 297 -5.91 -24.34 4.90
C ALA A 297 -4.65 -24.28 5.80
N ASN A 298 -4.81 -24.14 7.11
CA ASN A 298 -3.73 -24.00 8.10
C ASN A 298 -3.87 -25.03 9.24
N PRO A 299 -3.78 -26.34 8.94
CA PRO A 299 -3.93 -27.37 9.98
C PRO A 299 -2.87 -27.28 11.09
N GLU A 300 -1.70 -26.72 10.79
CA GLU A 300 -0.61 -26.45 11.73
C GLU A 300 -0.88 -25.28 12.68
N LEU A 301 -1.77 -24.35 12.32
CA LEU A 301 -2.14 -23.20 13.13
C LEU A 301 -3.44 -23.43 13.94
N ALA A 302 -4.14 -24.53 13.69
CA ALA A 302 -5.45 -24.81 14.27
C ALA A 302 -5.41 -24.81 15.80
N GLY A 303 -6.18 -23.89 16.40
CA GLY A 303 -6.29 -23.74 17.86
C GLY A 303 -5.17 -22.96 18.53
N LEU A 304 -4.22 -22.41 17.78
CA LEU A 304 -3.20 -21.49 18.29
C LEU A 304 -3.80 -20.11 18.59
N THR A 305 -3.21 -19.43 19.56
CA THR A 305 -3.45 -18.00 19.84
C THR A 305 -2.78 -17.11 18.79
N SER A 306 -3.19 -15.83 18.72
CA SER A 306 -2.52 -14.84 17.86
C SER A 306 -1.01 -14.74 18.12
N LEU A 307 -0.58 -14.83 19.38
CA LEU A 307 0.85 -14.83 19.75
C LEU A 307 1.57 -16.07 19.23
N GLU A 308 0.98 -17.26 19.39
CA GLU A 308 1.58 -18.51 18.92
C GLU A 308 1.63 -18.57 17.38
N ILE A 309 0.68 -17.95 16.68
CA ILE A 309 0.72 -17.80 15.22
C ILE A 309 1.84 -16.85 14.80
N PHE A 310 2.04 -15.74 15.52
CA PHE A 310 3.19 -14.86 15.27
C PHE A 310 4.53 -15.56 15.57
N ASP A 311 4.63 -16.34 16.64
CA ASP A 311 5.82 -17.18 16.89
C ASP A 311 6.06 -18.15 15.72
N GLN A 312 4.99 -18.75 15.17
CA GLN A 312 5.09 -19.64 14.01
C GLN A 312 5.53 -18.90 12.73
N LEU A 313 5.07 -17.65 12.51
CA LEU A 313 5.59 -16.80 11.43
C LEU A 313 7.10 -16.65 11.54
N LEU A 314 7.65 -16.40 12.73
CA LEU A 314 9.10 -16.25 12.90
C LEU A 314 9.85 -17.56 12.57
N VAL A 315 9.32 -18.71 12.98
CA VAL A 315 9.89 -20.02 12.63
C VAL A 315 9.92 -20.24 11.12
N VAL A 316 8.82 -19.92 10.43
CA VAL A 316 8.73 -20.05 8.96
C VAL A 316 9.71 -19.07 8.29
N SER A 317 9.74 -17.82 8.74
CA SER A 317 10.61 -16.77 8.19
C SER A 317 12.09 -17.14 8.32
N GLU A 318 12.51 -17.64 9.50
CA GLU A 318 13.86 -18.17 9.75
C GLU A 318 14.20 -19.29 8.76
N SER A 319 13.29 -20.25 8.56
CA SER A 319 13.50 -21.38 7.65
C SER A 319 13.64 -20.98 6.18
N LEU A 320 13.17 -19.77 5.83
CA LEU A 320 13.17 -19.21 4.49
C LEU A 320 14.22 -18.10 4.30
N GLY A 321 14.98 -17.75 5.34
CA GLY A 321 15.94 -16.64 5.30
C GLY A 321 15.29 -15.25 5.12
N VAL A 322 14.00 -15.12 5.47
CA VAL A 322 13.27 -13.84 5.46
C VAL A 322 13.39 -13.20 6.84
N LYS A 323 13.74 -11.91 6.88
CA LYS A 323 13.78 -11.14 8.13
C LYS A 323 12.47 -10.37 8.33
N VAL A 324 12.14 -10.06 9.58
CA VAL A 324 10.86 -9.49 9.98
C VAL A 324 11.09 -8.24 10.81
N MET A 325 10.17 -7.28 10.69
CA MET A 325 10.00 -6.17 11.62
C MET A 325 8.58 -6.13 12.16
N LEU A 326 8.44 -5.70 13.41
CA LEU A 326 7.14 -5.28 13.96
C LEU A 326 6.99 -3.78 13.80
N ASP A 327 5.81 -3.37 13.42
CA ASP A 327 5.39 -1.98 13.29
C ASP A 327 4.17 -1.78 14.20
N VAL A 328 4.27 -0.92 15.23
CA VAL A 328 3.06 -0.53 15.97
C VAL A 328 2.26 0.42 15.10
N HIS A 329 1.26 -0.15 14.45
CA HIS A 329 0.49 0.50 13.40
C HIS A 329 -0.66 1.35 13.92
N SER A 330 -1.05 1.11 15.18
CA SER A 330 -2.11 1.84 15.88
C SER A 330 -2.16 1.47 17.37
N ALA A 331 -2.71 2.35 18.20
CA ALA A 331 -2.96 2.04 19.60
C ALA A 331 -4.00 0.91 19.78
N LYS A 332 -5.13 1.02 19.07
CA LYS A 332 -6.22 0.03 19.04
C LYS A 332 -6.04 -0.95 17.91
N ALA A 333 -6.37 -2.22 18.10
CA ALA A 333 -6.50 -3.10 16.94
C ALA A 333 -7.89 -2.97 16.31
N ASP A 334 -7.91 -2.18 15.25
CA ASP A 334 -9.06 -1.73 14.48
C ASP A 334 -8.60 -1.57 13.03
N ASN A 335 -9.42 -1.99 12.06
CA ASN A 335 -9.09 -1.92 10.64
C ASN A 335 -8.91 -0.46 10.16
N THR A 336 -9.37 0.51 10.94
CA THR A 336 -9.19 1.95 10.73
C THR A 336 -8.36 2.61 11.83
N GLY A 337 -7.70 1.83 12.70
CA GLY A 337 -6.96 2.36 13.86
C GLY A 337 -5.84 3.33 13.51
N HIS A 338 -5.24 3.19 12.33
CA HIS A 338 -4.15 4.03 11.82
C HIS A 338 -4.56 5.50 11.59
N ILE A 339 -5.87 5.83 11.54
CA ILE A 339 -6.32 7.23 11.39
C ILE A 339 -6.15 8.05 12.69
N ALA A 340 -5.77 7.40 13.79
CA ALA A 340 -5.48 8.09 15.03
C ALA A 340 -4.10 8.78 14.90
N PRO A 341 -4.00 10.10 15.16
CA PRO A 341 -2.75 10.84 14.93
C PRO A 341 -1.62 10.54 15.91
N LEU A 342 -1.92 9.83 17.01
CA LEU A 342 -1.02 9.62 18.14
C LEU A 342 -1.07 8.15 18.57
N TRP A 343 0.05 7.66 19.11
CA TRP A 343 0.28 6.29 19.62
C TRP A 343 -0.47 5.97 20.93
N TYR A 344 -1.36 6.85 21.38
CA TYR A 344 -2.09 6.70 22.63
C TYR A 344 -3.47 7.36 22.56
N ASP A 345 -4.37 6.90 23.42
CA ASP A 345 -5.66 7.52 23.69
C ASP A 345 -6.08 7.34 25.17
N ASP A 346 -7.33 7.68 25.49
CA ASP A 346 -7.88 7.55 26.84
C ASP A 346 -7.92 6.10 27.37
N THR A 347 -7.79 5.10 26.48
CA THR A 347 -7.83 3.66 26.79
C THR A 347 -6.42 3.07 26.79
N PHE A 348 -5.62 3.37 25.76
CA PHE A 348 -4.27 2.89 25.56
C PHE A 348 -3.30 4.02 25.83
N THR A 349 -2.76 4.08 27.05
CA THR A 349 -1.90 5.17 27.51
C THR A 349 -0.47 5.07 26.95
N GLU A 350 0.28 6.17 26.90
CA GLU A 350 1.71 6.17 26.56
C GLU A 350 2.54 5.16 27.38
N ALA A 351 2.23 5.01 28.68
CA ALA A 351 2.91 4.02 29.51
C ALA A 351 2.70 2.60 29.00
N MET A 352 1.50 2.28 28.51
CA MET A 352 1.19 0.98 27.94
C MET A 352 1.96 0.76 26.63
N PHE A 353 2.01 1.77 25.76
CA PHE A 353 2.81 1.75 24.53
C PHE A 353 4.28 1.40 24.81
N TYR A 354 4.92 2.08 25.76
CA TYR A 354 6.31 1.76 26.15
C TYR A 354 6.44 0.38 26.80
N ASP A 355 5.54 0.03 27.73
CA ASP A 355 5.59 -1.26 28.44
C ASP A 355 5.45 -2.44 27.45
N THR A 356 4.62 -2.29 26.40
CA THR A 356 4.47 -3.32 25.37
C THR A 356 5.72 -3.47 24.51
N TRP A 357 6.40 -2.37 24.17
CA TRP A 357 7.68 -2.43 23.47
C TRP A 357 8.77 -3.12 24.29
N GLU A 358 8.88 -2.81 25.59
CA GLU A 358 9.80 -3.49 26.51
C GLU A 358 9.51 -5.00 26.61
N TRP A 359 8.24 -5.38 26.59
CA TRP A 359 7.84 -6.79 26.58
C TRP A 359 8.26 -7.51 25.29
N VAL A 360 8.00 -6.92 24.13
CA VAL A 360 8.41 -7.48 22.82
C VAL A 360 9.93 -7.64 22.77
N ALA A 361 10.67 -6.59 23.11
CA ALA A 361 12.13 -6.61 23.15
C ALA A 361 12.64 -7.72 24.10
N THR A 362 12.02 -7.87 25.28
CA THR A 362 12.41 -8.91 26.23
C THR A 362 12.17 -10.32 25.69
N ARG A 363 11.03 -10.54 25.02
CA ARG A 363 10.63 -11.86 24.51
C ARG A 363 11.52 -12.31 23.35
N TYR A 364 11.83 -11.41 22.42
CA TYR A 364 12.45 -11.75 21.14
C TYR A 364 13.93 -11.35 21.02
N LYS A 365 14.56 -10.84 22.07
CA LYS A 365 15.98 -10.41 22.04
C LYS A 365 16.99 -11.44 21.53
N ASP A 366 16.68 -12.73 21.63
CA ASP A 366 17.57 -13.82 21.21
C ASP A 366 17.17 -14.39 19.83
N ASN A 367 16.21 -13.77 19.13
CA ASN A 367 15.72 -14.18 17.82
C ASN A 367 16.08 -13.12 16.76
N ASP A 368 17.13 -13.41 15.99
CA ASP A 368 17.67 -12.59 14.90
C ASP A 368 16.91 -12.75 13.56
N THR A 369 15.70 -13.31 13.60
CA THR A 369 14.72 -13.20 12.51
C THR A 369 13.92 -11.90 12.63
N LEU A 370 13.64 -11.46 13.85
CA LEU A 370 12.94 -10.19 14.14
C LEU A 370 13.99 -9.10 14.43
N ILE A 371 14.45 -8.44 13.36
CA ILE A 371 15.65 -7.59 13.40
C ILE A 371 15.37 -6.09 13.59
N ALA A 372 14.11 -5.66 13.52
CA ALA A 372 13.76 -4.26 13.66
C ALA A 372 12.38 -4.02 14.31
N TYR A 373 12.25 -2.86 14.95
CA TYR A 373 11.00 -2.33 15.49
C TYR A 373 10.75 -0.94 14.92
N ASP A 374 9.61 -0.77 14.25
CA ASP A 374 9.09 0.52 13.79
C ASP A 374 8.11 1.06 14.80
N ILE A 375 8.51 2.18 15.40
CA ILE A 375 8.06 2.56 16.74
C ILE A 375 6.59 2.95 16.76
N GLU A 376 6.13 3.69 15.75
CA GLU A 376 4.72 4.02 15.54
C GLU A 376 4.53 4.38 14.07
N ASN A 377 3.49 3.80 13.47
CA ASN A 377 3.08 4.10 12.10
C ASN A 377 2.43 5.48 11.98
N GLU A 378 2.92 6.23 11.01
CA GLU A 378 2.33 7.46 10.50
C GLU A 378 1.86 8.47 11.56
N PRO A 379 2.69 8.91 12.53
CA PRO A 379 2.32 10.01 13.41
C PRO A 379 1.92 11.25 12.58
N HIS A 380 0.76 11.81 12.86
CA HIS A 380 0.17 12.82 11.97
C HIS A 380 -0.74 13.81 12.68
N GLY A 381 -1.48 14.60 11.92
CA GLY A 381 -2.34 15.68 12.36
C GLY A 381 -1.79 17.04 11.90
N ASN A 382 -2.67 17.85 11.31
CA ASN A 382 -2.29 19.14 10.78
C ASN A 382 -2.54 20.29 11.79
N GLN A 383 -2.24 21.51 11.34
CA GLN A 383 -2.44 22.77 12.07
C GLN A 383 -3.86 22.96 12.63
N SER A 384 -4.86 22.35 12.00
CA SER A 384 -6.29 22.44 12.34
C SER A 384 -6.78 21.26 13.20
N SER A 385 -6.01 20.18 13.28
CA SER A 385 -6.33 19.01 14.08
C SER A 385 -6.30 19.32 15.58
N ALA A 386 -7.24 18.74 16.32
CA ALA A 386 -7.30 18.86 17.78
C ALA A 386 -6.18 18.07 18.48
N LEU A 387 -5.79 16.94 17.90
CA LEU A 387 -4.65 16.13 18.27
C LEU A 387 -3.73 16.08 17.05
N ARG A 388 -2.43 16.29 17.27
CA ARG A 388 -1.42 16.14 16.23
C ARG A 388 -0.08 15.74 16.82
N ALA A 389 0.62 14.84 16.14
CA ALA A 389 2.02 14.58 16.41
C ALA A 389 2.86 15.80 16.04
N LYS A 390 3.87 16.10 16.86
CA LYS A 390 4.85 17.14 16.57
C LYS A 390 6.28 16.63 16.67
N TRP A 391 7.20 17.48 16.24
CA TRP A 391 8.64 17.21 16.25
C TRP A 391 9.41 18.45 16.72
N ASP A 392 9.92 18.42 17.94
CA ASP A 392 10.85 19.40 18.50
C ASP A 392 11.58 18.82 19.74
N ASN A 393 12.28 19.65 20.54
CA ASN A 393 12.99 19.20 21.75
C ASN A 393 12.15 19.26 23.05
N SER A 394 10.84 19.45 22.97
CA SER A 394 9.98 19.36 24.16
C SER A 394 9.82 17.91 24.62
N LEU A 395 9.31 17.71 25.83
CA LEU A 395 8.96 16.39 26.37
C LEU A 395 7.43 16.23 26.43
N ASP A 396 6.72 16.93 25.55
CA ASP A 396 5.27 16.86 25.53
C ASP A 396 4.82 15.49 25.01
N SER A 397 3.68 15.02 25.49
CA SER A 397 3.15 13.70 25.14
C SER A 397 2.83 13.54 23.66
N ASP A 398 2.57 14.64 22.94
CA ASP A 398 2.28 14.64 21.50
C ASP A 398 3.55 14.81 20.64
N ASN A 399 4.74 14.87 21.24
CA ASN A 399 6.00 14.99 20.52
C ASN A 399 6.54 13.62 20.11
N PHE A 400 6.40 13.26 18.83
CA PHE A 400 6.80 11.96 18.34
C PHE A 400 8.32 11.75 18.40
N LYS A 401 9.13 12.82 18.21
CA LYS A 401 10.58 12.71 18.38
C LYS A 401 10.92 12.17 19.77
N TYR A 402 10.31 12.75 20.80
CA TYR A 402 10.53 12.36 22.18
C TYR A 402 10.04 10.93 22.45
N ALA A 403 8.85 10.57 21.95
CA ALA A 403 8.32 9.22 22.12
C ALA A 403 9.18 8.16 21.40
N CYS A 404 9.68 8.47 20.20
CA CYS A 404 10.58 7.57 19.50
C CYS A 404 11.90 7.38 20.25
N GLU A 405 12.49 8.47 20.78
CA GLU A 405 13.69 8.39 21.63
C GLU A 405 13.44 7.56 22.90
N GLU A 406 12.34 7.77 23.60
CA GLU A 406 12.01 7.08 24.84
C GLU A 406 11.76 5.58 24.60
N ALA A 407 10.93 5.23 23.61
CA ALA A 407 10.68 3.83 23.25
C ALA A 407 11.97 3.14 22.80
N SER A 408 12.72 3.76 21.90
CA SER A 408 13.98 3.23 21.38
C SER A 408 15.00 2.98 22.48
N ASN A 409 15.21 3.94 23.39
CA ASN A 409 16.16 3.77 24.48
C ASN A 409 15.73 2.62 25.42
N ARG A 410 14.44 2.45 25.70
CA ARG A 410 13.93 1.32 26.51
C ARG A 410 14.14 -0.02 25.84
N ILE A 411 13.83 -0.11 24.55
CA ILE A 411 14.08 -1.29 23.72
C ILE A 411 15.57 -1.64 23.72
N LEU A 412 16.44 -0.68 23.41
CA LEU A 412 17.88 -0.91 23.23
C LEU A 412 18.62 -1.20 24.55
N ASN A 413 18.05 -0.79 25.68
CA ASN A 413 18.53 -1.23 27.00
C ASN A 413 18.27 -2.73 27.26
N ILE A 414 17.33 -3.35 26.54
CA ILE A 414 16.96 -4.76 26.66
C ILE A 414 17.60 -5.59 25.54
N ASN A 415 17.50 -5.11 24.29
CA ASN A 415 18.09 -5.70 23.10
C ASN A 415 18.93 -4.65 22.36
N PRO A 416 20.26 -4.58 22.59
CA PRO A 416 21.11 -3.58 21.95
C PRO A 416 21.43 -3.88 20.48
N ASP A 417 21.04 -5.05 19.97
CA ASP A 417 21.37 -5.51 18.62
C ASP A 417 20.23 -5.29 17.61
N VAL A 418 19.03 -4.88 18.05
CA VAL A 418 17.87 -4.61 17.18
C VAL A 418 17.93 -3.21 16.57
N LEU A 419 17.49 -3.07 15.32
CA LEU A 419 17.25 -1.76 14.72
C LEU A 419 15.97 -1.14 15.29
N VAL A 420 15.99 0.17 15.50
CA VAL A 420 14.79 0.96 15.82
C VAL A 420 14.54 1.94 14.69
N MET A 421 13.30 1.96 14.21
CA MET A 421 12.88 2.80 13.10
C MET A 421 11.98 3.93 13.60
N CYS A 422 12.35 5.17 13.29
CA CYS A 422 11.54 6.35 13.59
C CYS A 422 10.99 6.92 12.28
N GLU A 423 9.67 6.89 12.11
CA GLU A 423 9.00 7.64 11.06
C GLU A 423 9.08 9.17 11.28
N GLY A 424 8.47 9.94 10.40
CA GLY A 424 8.27 11.39 10.53
C GLY A 424 6.93 11.78 11.12
N VAL A 425 6.55 13.05 10.92
CA VAL A 425 5.21 13.57 11.23
C VAL A 425 4.48 14.03 9.95
N GLU A 426 3.26 14.59 10.02
CA GLU A 426 2.58 15.15 8.83
C GLU A 426 3.10 16.55 8.45
N ILE A 427 3.21 17.44 9.44
CA ILE A 427 3.57 18.85 9.24
C ILE A 427 4.81 19.22 10.05
N PHE A 428 5.57 20.21 9.58
CA PHE A 428 6.69 20.79 10.31
C PHE A 428 6.70 22.31 10.14
N PRO A 429 6.80 23.12 11.23
CA PRO A 429 6.81 24.57 11.13
C PRO A 429 7.89 25.11 10.20
N THR A 430 7.57 26.14 9.44
CA THR A 430 8.56 26.91 8.67
C THR A 430 9.42 27.79 9.60
N ASP A 431 10.52 28.33 9.07
CA ASP A 431 11.48 29.11 9.85
C ASP A 431 10.83 30.26 10.66
N GLY A 432 11.00 30.21 11.98
CA GLY A 432 10.49 31.23 12.90
C GLY A 432 9.02 31.07 13.29
N ILE A 433 8.35 30.04 12.77
CA ILE A 433 7.00 29.65 13.18
C ILE A 433 7.07 28.65 14.35
N THR A 434 6.10 28.76 15.24
CA THR A 434 5.92 27.82 16.36
C THR A 434 4.71 26.94 16.13
N TRP A 435 4.70 25.75 16.74
CA TRP A 435 3.57 24.81 16.75
C TRP A 435 2.23 25.37 17.26
N SER A 436 2.14 26.60 17.74
CA SER A 436 0.85 27.24 18.07
C SER A 436 0.15 27.88 16.87
N SER A 437 0.79 27.94 15.69
CA SER A 437 0.12 28.50 14.50
C SER A 437 -0.99 27.57 14.01
N THR A 438 -2.07 28.18 13.51
CA THR A 438 -3.19 27.51 12.86
C THR A 438 -3.31 27.89 11.38
N ASP A 439 -2.35 28.64 10.85
CA ASP A 439 -2.26 28.94 9.42
C ASP A 439 -1.63 27.74 8.70
N GLU A 440 -2.15 27.35 7.54
CA GLU A 440 -1.61 26.22 6.78
C GLU A 440 -0.30 26.58 6.07
N ASP A 441 -0.17 27.83 5.63
CA ASP A 441 1.02 28.33 4.92
C ASP A 441 2.27 28.42 5.83
N ASP A 442 2.05 28.33 7.14
CA ASP A 442 3.08 28.38 8.18
C ASP A 442 3.82 27.05 8.35
N TYR A 443 3.39 25.98 7.69
CA TYR A 443 3.94 24.63 7.81
C TYR A 443 4.37 24.06 6.45
N HIS A 444 5.46 23.30 6.48
CA HIS A 444 5.74 22.30 5.45
C HIS A 444 4.89 21.07 5.73
N ALA A 445 4.04 20.65 4.79
CA ALA A 445 3.23 19.44 4.90
C ALA A 445 3.70 18.39 3.89
N THR A 446 3.63 17.12 4.28
CA THR A 446 3.80 15.97 3.37
C THR A 446 2.93 14.81 3.83
N TRP A 447 3.24 13.57 3.42
CA TRP A 447 2.53 12.37 3.88
C TRP A 447 2.61 12.22 5.40
N TRP A 448 1.62 11.54 5.97
CA TRP A 448 1.67 11.07 7.34
C TRP A 448 2.92 10.19 7.52
N GLY A 449 3.62 10.33 8.65
CA GLY A 449 4.87 9.60 8.86
C GLY A 449 6.06 10.01 7.97
N ALA A 450 5.95 11.02 7.09
CA ALA A 450 7.03 11.29 6.12
C ALA A 450 7.82 12.58 6.36
N ASN A 451 7.30 13.50 7.17
CA ASN A 451 7.95 14.80 7.37
C ASN A 451 9.10 14.66 8.38
N LEU A 452 10.31 14.50 7.86
CA LEU A 452 11.55 14.40 8.64
C LEU A 452 12.40 15.67 8.55
N ARG A 453 11.84 16.80 8.10
CA ARG A 453 12.54 18.11 8.04
C ARG A 453 13.17 18.48 9.38
N GLY A 454 12.47 18.16 10.47
CA GLY A 454 12.92 18.40 11.83
C GLY A 454 14.23 17.73 12.20
N VAL A 455 14.69 16.70 11.48
CA VAL A 455 15.97 16.01 11.75
C VAL A 455 17.19 16.95 11.59
N THR A 456 17.09 18.00 10.77
CA THR A 456 18.18 18.98 10.60
C THR A 456 18.49 19.72 11.92
N ASP A 457 17.45 20.11 12.65
CA ASP A 457 17.57 20.91 13.88
C ASP A 457 17.43 20.08 15.16
N TYR A 458 16.67 18.99 15.06
CA TYR A 458 16.24 18.13 16.16
C TYR A 458 16.41 16.65 15.77
N PRO A 459 17.64 16.17 15.50
CA PRO A 459 17.86 14.75 15.21
C PRO A 459 17.50 13.88 16.43
N ILE A 460 17.15 12.62 16.17
CA ILE A 460 16.96 11.61 17.21
C ILE A 460 18.33 11.28 17.81
N ASP A 461 18.43 11.35 19.14
CA ASP A 461 19.64 11.07 19.91
C ASP A 461 19.43 9.83 20.80
N LEU A 462 20.04 8.71 20.38
CA LEU A 462 20.07 7.45 21.13
C LEU A 462 21.40 7.24 21.87
N GLY A 463 22.23 8.30 21.95
CA GLY A 463 23.51 8.28 22.63
C GLY A 463 24.46 7.21 22.11
N ALA A 464 24.79 6.22 22.94
CA ALA A 464 25.74 5.18 22.60
C ALA A 464 25.19 4.16 21.58
N ASN A 465 23.87 4.09 21.40
CA ASN A 465 23.21 3.16 20.49
C ASN A 465 22.75 3.85 19.19
N GLN A 466 23.35 4.99 18.83
CA GLN A 466 23.01 5.72 17.60
C GLN A 466 23.19 4.85 16.33
N ASP A 467 24.04 3.82 16.41
CA ASP A 467 24.25 2.84 15.35
C ASP A 467 23.10 1.83 15.18
N GLN A 468 21.96 2.04 15.86
CA GLN A 468 20.73 1.27 15.67
C GLN A 468 19.56 2.07 15.09
N LEU A 469 19.73 3.37 14.86
CA LEU A 469 18.66 4.24 14.37
C LEU A 469 18.51 4.20 12.85
N VAL A 470 17.31 3.91 12.37
CA VAL A 470 16.90 4.11 10.98
C VAL A 470 15.75 5.10 10.92
N TYR A 471 15.74 6.01 9.95
CA TYR A 471 14.57 6.86 9.69
C TYR A 471 13.66 6.21 8.67
N SER A 472 12.35 6.23 8.92
CA SER A 472 11.37 5.41 8.19
C SER A 472 10.22 6.22 7.57
N PRO A 473 10.44 7.09 6.57
CA PRO A 473 9.34 7.86 5.98
C PRO A 473 8.43 6.99 5.08
N HIS A 474 7.17 7.40 4.92
CA HIS A 474 6.24 6.84 3.93
C HIS A 474 6.15 7.71 2.68
N GLU A 475 5.83 7.12 1.52
CA GLU A 475 5.68 7.86 0.28
C GLU A 475 4.66 7.19 -0.65
N TYR A 476 3.69 7.97 -1.10
CA TYR A 476 2.52 7.46 -1.82
C TYR A 476 2.19 8.24 -3.10
N GLY A 477 1.33 7.64 -3.91
CA GLY A 477 0.88 8.19 -5.17
C GLY A 477 -0.45 8.95 -5.08
N PRO A 478 -0.87 9.60 -6.19
CA PRO A 478 -2.08 10.43 -6.26
C PRO A 478 -3.40 9.69 -6.01
N LEU A 479 -3.42 8.34 -6.03
CA LEU A 479 -4.65 7.57 -5.69
C LEU A 479 -4.87 7.40 -4.19
N VAL A 480 -3.82 7.47 -3.37
CA VAL A 480 -3.95 7.53 -1.91
C VAL A 480 -4.42 8.93 -1.50
N HIS A 481 -3.71 9.96 -1.97
CA HIS A 481 -4.16 11.34 -1.83
C HIS A 481 -3.64 12.23 -2.97
N LEU A 482 -4.50 13.07 -3.55
CA LEU A 482 -4.11 14.03 -4.60
C LEU A 482 -3.41 15.26 -3.98
N GLN A 483 -2.17 15.06 -3.56
CA GLN A 483 -1.32 16.09 -2.99
C GLN A 483 -1.09 17.28 -3.95
N PRO A 484 -0.79 18.49 -3.45
CA PRO A 484 -0.61 19.69 -4.28
C PRO A 484 0.40 19.53 -5.42
N TRP A 485 1.50 18.79 -5.19
CA TRP A 485 2.52 18.53 -6.21
C TRP A 485 2.07 17.60 -7.35
N PHE A 486 0.94 16.89 -7.19
CA PHE A 486 0.32 16.09 -8.25
C PHE A 486 -0.78 16.84 -9.03
N GLN A 487 -1.20 18.03 -8.56
CA GLN A 487 -2.24 18.82 -9.24
C GLN A 487 -1.75 19.46 -10.54
N SER A 488 -0.43 19.47 -10.77
CA SER A 488 0.21 19.89 -12.01
C SER A 488 1.11 18.77 -12.56
N ALA A 489 1.57 18.91 -13.80
CA ALA A 489 2.48 17.91 -14.38
C ALA A 489 3.79 17.84 -13.57
N PHE A 490 4.13 16.63 -13.14
CA PHE A 490 5.34 16.34 -12.37
C PHE A 490 6.30 15.46 -13.16
N THR A 491 7.56 15.44 -12.72
CA THR A 491 8.65 14.63 -13.23
C THR A 491 9.40 14.01 -12.05
N ALA A 492 10.23 12.99 -12.29
CA ALA A 492 11.12 12.47 -11.24
C ALA A 492 11.96 13.59 -10.60
N GLU A 493 12.47 14.54 -11.40
CA GLU A 493 13.26 15.67 -10.89
C GLU A 493 12.46 16.60 -9.98
N SER A 494 11.21 16.94 -10.36
CA SER A 494 10.39 17.82 -9.51
C SER A 494 9.96 17.10 -8.24
N LEU A 495 9.62 15.81 -8.30
CA LEU A 495 9.32 15.03 -7.10
C LEU A 495 10.54 14.95 -6.17
N TYR A 496 11.72 14.72 -6.73
CA TYR A 496 12.97 14.74 -5.99
C TYR A 496 13.19 16.09 -5.30
N GLN A 497 13.20 17.19 -6.06
CA GLN A 497 13.55 18.52 -5.55
C GLN A 497 12.50 19.09 -4.58
N ASP A 498 11.22 18.88 -4.87
CA ASP A 498 10.14 19.54 -4.14
C ASP A 498 9.60 18.68 -2.99
N VAL A 499 9.75 17.35 -3.08
CA VAL A 499 9.13 16.39 -2.13
C VAL A 499 10.19 15.55 -1.43
N TRP A 500 10.90 14.66 -2.13
CA TRP A 500 11.71 13.63 -1.47
C TRP A 500 12.95 14.21 -0.78
N GLN A 501 13.75 15.00 -1.50
CA GLN A 501 14.98 15.62 -1.00
C GLN A 501 14.74 16.46 0.25
N PRO A 502 13.83 17.45 0.24
CA PRO A 502 13.72 18.36 1.37
C PRO A 502 12.94 17.77 2.54
N ASN A 503 12.10 16.73 2.35
CA ASN A 503 11.34 16.14 3.46
C ASN A 503 12.13 15.05 4.19
N TRP A 504 12.91 14.22 3.49
CA TRP A 504 13.55 13.08 4.13
C TRP A 504 14.86 12.63 3.45
N PHE A 505 15.02 12.73 2.14
CA PHE A 505 16.20 12.15 1.46
C PHE A 505 17.52 12.88 1.77
N PHE A 506 17.46 14.15 2.19
CA PHE A 506 18.64 14.86 2.69
C PHE A 506 19.36 14.10 3.81
N ILE A 507 18.67 13.27 4.60
CA ILE A 507 19.24 12.46 5.68
C ILE A 507 20.27 11.48 5.12
N GLN A 508 19.90 10.77 4.04
CA GLN A 508 20.79 9.85 3.37
C GLN A 508 21.89 10.60 2.59
N GLU A 509 21.58 11.69 1.89
CA GLU A 509 22.57 12.49 1.17
C GLU A 509 23.65 13.09 2.10
N GLN A 510 23.27 13.50 3.30
CA GLN A 510 24.16 14.12 4.28
C GLN A 510 24.85 13.09 5.18
N ASN A 511 24.66 11.80 4.93
CA ASN A 511 25.24 10.70 5.71
C ASN A 511 24.86 10.77 7.20
N ILE A 512 23.62 11.18 7.51
CA ILE A 512 23.08 11.29 8.88
C ILE A 512 22.72 9.90 9.41
N ALA A 513 21.88 9.17 8.68
CA ALA A 513 21.42 7.82 9.00
C ALA A 513 20.87 7.13 7.74
N PRO A 514 20.68 5.80 7.74
CA PRO A 514 20.00 5.11 6.66
C PRO A 514 18.51 5.48 6.61
N LEU A 515 17.93 5.38 5.41
CA LEU A 515 16.49 5.54 5.20
C LEU A 515 15.85 4.21 4.82
N PHE A 516 14.66 3.99 5.38
CA PHE A 516 13.79 2.87 5.07
C PHE A 516 12.41 3.40 4.67
N ILE A 517 12.00 3.24 3.42
CA ILE A 517 10.65 3.62 3.03
C ILE A 517 9.69 2.55 3.54
N GLY A 518 9.02 2.83 4.67
CA GLY A 518 8.14 1.89 5.36
C GLY A 518 6.95 1.46 4.53
N GLU A 519 6.45 2.37 3.69
CA GLU A 519 5.35 2.11 2.79
C GLU A 519 5.48 2.89 1.48
N TRP A 520 5.33 2.16 0.38
CA TRP A 520 5.06 2.72 -0.93
C TRP A 520 4.30 1.72 -1.79
N GLY A 521 3.37 2.19 -2.62
CA GLY A 521 2.60 1.32 -3.50
C GLY A 521 1.34 1.98 -4.03
N GLY A 522 0.55 1.21 -4.78
CA GLY A 522 -0.66 1.73 -5.40
C GLY A 522 -1.27 0.80 -6.46
N PHE A 523 -2.41 1.24 -6.99
CA PHE A 523 -3.03 0.60 -8.15
C PHE A 523 -2.26 0.90 -9.45
N MET A 524 -2.18 -0.11 -10.33
CA MET A 524 -1.74 0.05 -11.71
C MET A 524 -2.88 0.67 -12.52
N ASP A 525 -2.78 1.96 -12.83
CA ASP A 525 -3.86 2.74 -13.46
C ASP A 525 -3.56 3.15 -14.91
N GLY A 526 -2.34 2.88 -15.41
CA GLY A 526 -1.83 3.41 -16.68
C GLY A 526 -1.78 4.95 -16.74
N GLY A 527 -1.90 5.61 -15.59
CA GLY A 527 -2.08 7.05 -15.42
C GLY A 527 -0.98 7.66 -14.58
N ILE A 528 -1.33 8.75 -13.87
CA ILE A 528 -0.36 9.50 -13.06
C ILE A 528 0.08 8.72 -11.82
N ASN A 529 -0.71 7.77 -11.32
CA ASN A 529 -0.31 6.95 -10.18
C ASN A 529 0.80 5.98 -10.58
N GLU A 530 0.61 5.26 -11.69
CA GLU A 530 1.61 4.38 -12.24
C GLU A 530 2.87 5.15 -12.71
N GLN A 531 2.70 6.37 -13.22
CA GLN A 531 3.82 7.26 -13.54
C GLN A 531 4.65 7.61 -12.28
N TRP A 532 3.98 7.99 -11.18
CA TRP A 532 4.66 8.25 -9.91
C TRP A 532 5.34 6.98 -9.37
N MET A 533 4.66 5.83 -9.36
CA MET A 533 5.24 4.56 -8.91
C MET A 533 6.51 4.20 -9.70
N ALA A 534 6.50 4.42 -11.02
CA ALA A 534 7.67 4.19 -11.86
C ALA A 534 8.84 5.12 -11.49
N TYR A 535 8.59 6.41 -11.27
CA TYR A 535 9.64 7.35 -10.84
C TYR A 535 10.18 7.01 -9.46
N PHE A 536 9.31 6.62 -8.53
CA PHE A 536 9.72 6.28 -7.18
C PHE A 536 10.50 4.97 -7.13
N ARG A 537 10.03 3.93 -7.84
CA ARG A 537 10.80 2.69 -8.06
C ARG A 537 12.20 2.99 -8.58
N ASP A 538 12.31 3.76 -9.67
CA ASP A 538 13.62 4.03 -10.28
C ASP A 538 14.53 4.77 -9.29
N PHE A 539 13.99 5.72 -8.52
CA PHE A 539 14.69 6.38 -7.42
C PHE A 539 15.19 5.40 -6.34
N LEU A 540 14.33 4.50 -5.84
CA LEU A 540 14.71 3.50 -4.84
C LEU A 540 15.88 2.63 -5.33
N GLY A 541 15.83 2.19 -6.60
CA GLY A 541 16.86 1.34 -7.21
C GLY A 541 18.18 2.08 -7.49
N GLU A 542 18.10 3.34 -7.95
CA GLU A 542 19.29 4.17 -8.22
C GLU A 542 20.04 4.55 -6.94
N HIS A 543 19.31 4.71 -5.83
CA HIS A 543 19.86 5.18 -4.56
C HIS A 543 19.94 4.10 -3.47
N PHE A 544 19.61 2.85 -3.78
CA PHE A 544 19.62 1.72 -2.84
C PHE A 544 18.92 2.06 -1.51
N VAL A 545 17.81 2.78 -1.58
CA VAL A 545 17.02 3.12 -0.39
C VAL A 545 16.31 1.86 0.07
N HIS A 546 16.39 1.54 1.37
CA HIS A 546 15.68 0.39 1.91
C HIS A 546 14.17 0.62 1.80
N HIS A 547 13.36 -0.42 1.59
CA HIS A 547 11.92 -0.22 1.41
C HIS A 547 11.09 -1.46 1.67
N THR A 548 9.81 -1.24 1.96
CA THR A 548 8.75 -2.26 1.88
C THR A 548 7.58 -1.77 1.01
N PHE A 549 7.14 -2.62 0.09
CA PHE A 549 5.99 -2.35 -0.76
C PHE A 549 4.68 -2.57 0.01
N TRP A 550 3.80 -1.57 0.00
CA TRP A 550 2.42 -1.67 0.46
C TRP A 550 1.54 -2.14 -0.70
N VAL A 551 1.08 -3.39 -0.74
CA VAL A 551 1.13 -4.43 0.30
C VAL A 551 0.97 -5.82 -0.34
N ILE A 552 1.32 -6.91 0.37
CA ILE A 552 0.94 -8.28 -0.02
C ILE A 552 -0.59 -8.41 -0.15
N ASN A 553 -1.35 -7.86 0.79
CA ASN A 553 -2.79 -7.97 0.92
C ASN A 553 -3.57 -7.39 -0.29
N PRO A 554 -4.53 -8.11 -0.89
CA PRO A 554 -5.37 -7.54 -1.95
C PRO A 554 -6.38 -6.50 -1.44
N ASN A 555 -6.68 -6.49 -0.13
CA ASN A 555 -7.78 -5.74 0.45
C ASN A 555 -7.39 -4.37 1.04
N SER A 556 -6.27 -3.79 0.60
CA SER A 556 -6.03 -2.36 0.83
C SER A 556 -6.90 -1.53 -0.12
N GLY A 557 -7.68 -0.59 0.41
CA GLY A 557 -8.77 0.07 -0.32
C GLY A 557 -8.33 1.04 -1.41
N ASP A 558 -7.18 1.68 -1.23
CA ASP A 558 -6.62 2.76 -2.05
C ASP A 558 -5.37 2.35 -2.83
N THR A 559 -4.76 1.21 -2.50
CA THR A 559 -3.59 0.67 -3.21
C THR A 559 -3.83 -0.69 -3.87
N GLY A 560 -4.82 -1.46 -3.40
CA GLY A 560 -4.85 -2.90 -3.63
C GLY A 560 -3.57 -3.57 -3.07
N GLY A 561 -3.16 -4.69 -3.66
CA GLY A 561 -1.89 -5.33 -3.27
C GLY A 561 -1.22 -6.11 -4.38
N LEU A 562 -0.23 -6.91 -3.98
CA LEU A 562 0.52 -7.83 -4.83
C LEU A 562 -0.22 -9.15 -5.05
N LEU A 563 -1.20 -9.46 -4.20
CA LEU A 563 -2.16 -10.53 -4.43
C LEU A 563 -3.45 -9.99 -5.05
N SER A 564 -4.16 -10.87 -5.75
CA SER A 564 -5.54 -10.69 -6.18
C SER A 564 -6.52 -11.05 -5.06
N HIS A 565 -7.79 -10.67 -5.19
CA HIS A 565 -8.81 -10.89 -4.15
C HIS A 565 -9.14 -12.37 -3.86
N ASP A 566 -8.63 -13.32 -4.64
CA ASP A 566 -8.66 -14.75 -4.27
C ASP A 566 -7.62 -15.11 -3.19
N TRP A 567 -6.76 -14.14 -2.83
CA TRP A 567 -5.64 -14.22 -1.89
C TRP A 567 -4.50 -15.14 -2.32
N VAL A 568 -4.61 -15.83 -3.46
CA VAL A 568 -3.62 -16.84 -3.89
C VAL A 568 -2.88 -16.38 -5.14
N THR A 569 -3.59 -15.75 -6.07
CA THR A 569 -3.03 -15.33 -7.34
C THR A 569 -2.24 -14.04 -7.17
N TRP A 570 -0.96 -14.06 -7.54
CA TRP A 570 -0.13 -12.86 -7.57
C TRP A 570 -0.44 -12.01 -8.80
N ASP A 571 -0.45 -10.69 -8.64
CA ASP A 571 -0.42 -9.73 -9.72
C ASP A 571 1.01 -9.65 -10.26
N GLU A 572 1.35 -10.57 -11.17
CA GLU A 572 2.69 -10.69 -11.75
C GLU A 572 3.11 -9.44 -12.55
N ASP A 573 2.15 -8.70 -13.11
CA ASP A 573 2.45 -7.46 -13.83
C ASP A 573 2.84 -6.36 -12.84
N LYS A 574 2.08 -6.15 -11.75
CA LYS A 574 2.45 -5.19 -10.70
C LYS A 574 3.76 -5.59 -10.03
N TYR A 575 3.91 -6.85 -9.64
CA TYR A 575 5.14 -7.36 -9.05
C TYR A 575 6.35 -7.13 -9.97
N GLY A 576 6.29 -7.60 -11.22
CA GLY A 576 7.43 -7.58 -12.15
C GLY A 576 7.78 -6.18 -12.66
N THR A 577 6.81 -5.26 -12.72
CA THR A 577 7.06 -3.89 -13.19
C THR A 577 7.38 -2.91 -12.07
N MET A 578 6.85 -3.12 -10.85
CA MET A 578 7.05 -2.18 -9.74
C MET A 578 8.05 -2.69 -8.72
N LEU A 579 7.85 -3.89 -8.16
CA LEU A 579 8.65 -4.35 -7.03
C LEU A 579 9.94 -5.07 -7.45
N GLU A 580 9.86 -6.07 -8.34
CA GLU A 580 11.00 -6.90 -8.75
C GLU A 580 12.25 -6.11 -9.18
N PRO A 581 12.14 -4.98 -9.93
CA PRO A 581 13.30 -4.22 -10.37
C PRO A 581 14.11 -3.57 -9.23
N VAL A 582 13.51 -3.45 -8.04
CA VAL A 582 14.11 -2.84 -6.84
C VAL A 582 14.28 -3.84 -5.70
N LEU A 583 14.30 -5.14 -6.02
CA LEU A 583 14.71 -6.20 -5.09
C LEU A 583 16.21 -6.44 -5.18
N TRP A 584 16.81 -6.86 -4.06
CA TRP A 584 18.25 -7.10 -4.04
C TRP A 584 18.62 -8.38 -4.83
N GLN A 585 19.25 -8.18 -5.98
CA GLN A 585 19.64 -9.25 -6.90
C GLN A 585 21.12 -9.22 -7.25
N ASP A 586 21.69 -10.40 -7.51
CA ASP A 586 23.01 -10.51 -8.12
C ASP A 586 22.95 -10.39 -9.65
N ALA A 587 24.12 -10.31 -10.29
CA ALA A 587 24.21 -10.17 -11.75
C ALA A 587 23.66 -11.38 -12.54
N SER A 588 23.34 -12.49 -11.87
CA SER A 588 22.72 -13.67 -12.46
C SER A 588 21.20 -13.73 -12.26
N GLY A 589 20.63 -12.75 -11.56
CA GLY A 589 19.20 -12.68 -11.22
C GLY A 589 18.83 -13.53 -10.00
N LYS A 590 19.79 -13.90 -9.14
CA LYS A 590 19.49 -14.52 -7.85
C LYS A 590 19.14 -13.46 -6.82
N TYR A 591 18.07 -13.68 -6.07
CA TYR A 591 17.70 -12.82 -4.96
C TYR A 591 18.63 -13.01 -3.76
N ILE A 592 18.89 -11.93 -3.04
CA ILE A 592 19.85 -11.93 -1.93
C ILE A 592 19.09 -11.77 -0.62
N GLY A 593 19.16 -12.81 0.22
CA GLY A 593 18.66 -12.78 1.59
C GLY A 593 19.63 -12.07 2.53
N LEU A 594 19.11 -11.60 3.66
CA LEU A 594 19.89 -10.99 4.74
C LEU A 594 20.53 -12.02 5.67
N ASP A 595 19.97 -13.23 5.68
CA ASP A 595 20.45 -14.35 6.49
C ASP A 595 21.81 -14.86 5.97
N HIS A 596 22.73 -15.14 6.88
CA HIS A 596 24.07 -15.59 6.54
C HIS A 596 24.13 -17.09 6.24
N ASP A 597 23.24 -17.88 6.81
CA ASP A 597 23.29 -19.34 6.81
C ASP A 597 22.18 -19.96 5.95
N ILE A 598 20.99 -19.36 5.91
CA ILE A 598 19.81 -19.82 5.19
C ILE A 598 19.59 -18.98 3.92
N PRO A 599 19.68 -19.57 2.71
CA PRO A 599 19.38 -18.85 1.48
C PRO A 599 17.95 -18.30 1.49
N LEU A 600 17.71 -17.16 0.86
CA LEU A 600 16.35 -16.68 0.66
C LEU A 600 15.51 -17.70 -0.13
N GLY A 601 14.36 -18.09 0.41
CA GLY A 601 13.54 -19.21 -0.08
C GLY A 601 13.89 -20.56 0.56
N GLY A 602 14.83 -20.57 1.52
CA GLY A 602 15.17 -21.71 2.36
C GLY A 602 16.26 -22.64 1.82
N VAL A 603 16.54 -23.70 2.59
CA VAL A 603 17.56 -24.70 2.24
C VAL A 603 17.23 -25.37 0.90
N GLY A 604 18.11 -25.22 -0.07
CA GLY A 604 17.92 -25.75 -1.43
C GLY A 604 17.17 -24.79 -2.37
N SER A 605 16.97 -23.53 -1.96
CA SER A 605 16.39 -22.49 -2.80
C SER A 605 17.04 -22.43 -4.18
N THR A 606 16.21 -22.27 -5.20
CA THR A 606 16.65 -22.12 -6.59
C THR A 606 16.51 -20.69 -7.11
N THR A 607 16.02 -19.78 -6.28
CA THR A 607 15.77 -18.37 -6.62
C THR A 607 16.67 -17.43 -5.80
N GLY A 608 16.95 -17.77 -4.55
CA GLY A 608 17.73 -16.93 -3.64
C GLY A 608 19.04 -17.54 -3.13
N ILE A 609 19.89 -16.68 -2.56
CA ILE A 609 21.18 -16.98 -1.92
C ILE A 609 21.31 -16.24 -0.58
N THR A 610 22.29 -16.61 0.25
CA THR A 610 22.64 -15.89 1.49
C THR A 610 23.46 -14.64 1.19
N VAL A 611 23.49 -13.69 2.13
CA VAL A 611 24.39 -12.53 2.07
C VAL A 611 25.87 -12.96 2.02
N ASP A 612 26.22 -14.04 2.75
CA ASP A 612 27.57 -14.61 2.74
C ASP A 612 27.95 -15.17 1.37
N ALA A 613 27.03 -15.88 0.71
CA ALA A 613 27.25 -16.41 -0.64
C ALA A 613 27.40 -15.28 -1.66
N TYR A 614 26.57 -14.23 -1.56
CA TYR A 614 26.65 -13.05 -2.41
C TYR A 614 28.05 -12.42 -2.36
N TYR A 615 28.52 -12.07 -1.17
CA TYR A 615 29.83 -11.44 -1.01
C TYR A 615 31.00 -12.38 -1.33
N SER A 616 30.89 -13.67 -1.00
CA SER A 616 31.92 -14.66 -1.34
C SER A 616 32.06 -14.87 -2.86
N SER A 617 30.99 -14.61 -3.62
CA SER A 617 30.99 -14.69 -5.08
C SER A 617 31.53 -13.42 -5.77
N GLY A 618 31.93 -12.40 -5.01
CA GLY A 618 32.40 -11.11 -5.52
C GLY A 618 31.29 -10.08 -5.70
N GLY A 619 30.17 -10.23 -5.01
CA GLY A 619 29.09 -9.23 -4.93
C GLY A 619 29.62 -7.86 -4.51
N SER A 620 29.03 -6.81 -5.09
CA SER A 620 29.36 -5.42 -4.76
C SER A 620 28.42 -4.89 -3.69
N ALA A 621 28.90 -3.97 -2.86
CA ALA A 621 28.04 -3.31 -1.89
C ALA A 621 26.83 -2.65 -2.58
N PRO A 622 25.59 -2.88 -2.11
CA PRO A 622 24.51 -1.92 -2.35
C PRO A 622 24.96 -0.60 -1.71
N ALA A 623 25.14 0.44 -2.51
CA ALA A 623 25.62 1.72 -2.02
C ALA A 623 24.81 2.82 -2.69
N GLY A 624 24.00 3.51 -1.89
CA GLY A 624 23.33 4.73 -2.29
C GLY A 624 24.31 5.87 -2.62
N PRO A 625 23.81 7.07 -2.95
CA PRO A 625 24.70 8.18 -3.28
C PRO A 625 25.59 8.48 -2.06
N THR A 626 26.88 8.42 -2.29
CA THR A 626 27.88 8.76 -1.28
C THR A 626 28.13 10.27 -1.41
N SER A 627 27.94 11.01 -0.32
CA SER A 627 28.28 12.43 -0.26
C SER A 627 29.73 12.65 -0.70
N THR A 628 29.91 13.36 -1.81
CA THR A 628 31.20 13.99 -2.07
C THR A 628 31.31 15.17 -1.10
N THR A 629 32.34 15.17 -0.27
CA THR A 629 32.69 16.29 0.61
C THR A 629 32.53 17.62 -0.13
N VAL A 630 31.52 18.41 0.23
CA VAL A 630 31.45 19.83 -0.12
C VAL A 630 32.53 20.52 0.71
N SER A 631 33.71 20.71 0.13
CA SER A 631 34.69 21.63 0.68
C SER A 631 34.16 23.06 0.48
N ASN A 632 33.70 23.67 1.57
CA ASN A 632 33.43 25.10 1.84
C ASN A 632 33.43 26.08 0.66
#